data_AF-A0A8S2VX43-F1
#
_entry.id   AF-A0A8S2VX43-F1
#
_cell.length_a   1.000
_cell.length_b   1.000
_cell.length_c   1.000
_cell.angle_alpha   90.00
_cell.angle_beta   90.00
_cell.angle_gamma   90.00
#
_symmetry.space_group_name_H-M   'P 1'
#
loop_
_entity.id
_entity.type
_entity.pdbx_description
1 polymer ?
#
loop_
_entity_poly.entity_id
_entity_poly.type
_entity_poly.pdbx_seq_one_letter_code
_entity_poly.pdbx_strand_id
1 'polypeptide(L)'
;FDLNGADIFFLNRQPLRNVKNAEQLIPVFAVPPAGPTPIVRTLRQVLQEKRLEIQERKLLILIATDGVPTNDNGQQETKPLEHALRHERNPINRIQVTLIACTDDNECKISNLDVADDYRSEREEIQKVQGKNFPFSFGGILMGAIDNWFDERRVTGNAPPDRHGTKGKKKGACCIL
;
A
#
# COMPACT_ATOMS: atom_id res chain seq x y z
N PHE A 1 7.87 -13.36 -12.40
CA PHE A 1 8.48 -12.80 -11.16
C PHE A 1 9.85 -12.26 -11.50
N ASP A 2 10.23 -11.11 -10.94
CA ASP A 2 11.62 -10.63 -11.01
C ASP A 2 12.56 -11.69 -10.37
N LEU A 3 13.79 -11.80 -10.88
CA LEU A 3 14.81 -12.71 -10.35
C LEU A 3 15.13 -12.46 -8.86
N ASN A 4 14.82 -11.26 -8.37
CA ASN A 4 15.03 -10.81 -7.00
C ASN A 4 13.84 -11.08 -6.05
N GLY A 5 12.71 -11.55 -6.57
CA GLY A 5 11.51 -11.78 -5.77
C GLY A 5 10.98 -10.53 -5.06
N ALA A 6 10.13 -10.75 -4.05
CA ALA A 6 9.64 -9.73 -3.13
C ALA A 6 10.04 -10.08 -1.68
N ASP A 7 10.29 -9.06 -0.88
CA ASP A 7 10.48 -9.22 0.57
C ASP A 7 9.15 -9.00 1.27
N ILE A 8 8.81 -9.88 2.20
CA ILE A 8 7.58 -9.82 2.99
C ILE A 8 7.96 -9.63 4.45
N PHE A 9 7.60 -8.46 4.97
CA PHE A 9 7.79 -8.11 6.36
C PHE A 9 6.50 -8.35 7.12
N PHE A 10 6.56 -9.21 8.12
CA PHE A 10 5.45 -9.42 9.02
C PHE A 10 5.62 -8.56 10.27
N LEU A 11 4.51 -8.14 10.88
CA LEU A 11 4.55 -7.29 12.06
C LEU A 11 5.13 -8.01 13.30
N ASN A 12 4.77 -9.29 13.47
CA ASN A 12 5.04 -10.07 14.69
C ASN A 12 5.85 -11.37 14.44
N ARG A 13 6.55 -11.47 13.32
CA ARG A 13 7.43 -12.62 13.01
C ARG A 13 8.55 -12.20 12.06
N GLN A 14 9.52 -13.09 11.87
CA GLN A 14 10.67 -12.82 11.03
C GLN A 14 10.28 -12.55 9.56
N PRO A 15 10.93 -11.59 8.89
CA PRO A 15 10.64 -11.28 7.50
C PRO A 15 11.08 -12.43 6.58
N LEU A 16 10.30 -12.69 5.54
CA LEU A 16 10.65 -13.64 4.48
C LEU A 16 11.22 -12.88 3.29
N ARG A 17 12.39 -13.29 2.81
CA ARG A 17 13.11 -12.58 1.74
C ARG A 17 13.03 -13.32 0.42
N ASN A 18 13.14 -12.57 -0.67
CA ASN A 18 13.28 -13.12 -2.02
C ASN A 18 12.18 -14.15 -2.34
N VAL A 19 10.93 -13.81 -2.00
CA VAL A 19 9.75 -14.62 -2.28
C VAL A 19 9.45 -14.54 -3.77
N LYS A 20 9.47 -15.68 -4.44
CA LYS A 20 9.30 -15.81 -5.89
C LYS A 20 8.01 -16.53 -6.27
N ASN A 21 7.38 -17.24 -5.33
CA ASN A 21 6.11 -17.91 -5.53
C ASN A 21 5.27 -17.92 -4.24
N ALA A 22 3.96 -18.11 -4.38
CA ALA A 22 3.03 -18.11 -3.25
C ALA A 22 3.17 -19.34 -2.35
N GLU A 23 3.71 -20.46 -2.86
CA GLU A 23 3.87 -21.70 -2.09
C GLU A 23 4.84 -21.51 -0.92
N GLN A 24 5.84 -20.63 -1.07
CA GLN A 24 6.76 -20.23 0.00
C GLN A 24 6.05 -19.61 1.22
N LEU A 25 4.81 -19.14 1.06
CA LEU A 25 4.02 -18.51 2.13
C LEU A 25 3.11 -19.47 2.87
N ILE A 26 2.81 -20.64 2.29
CA ILE A 26 1.90 -21.62 2.87
C ILE A 26 2.32 -22.01 4.31
N PRO A 27 3.60 -22.34 4.58
CA PRO A 27 4.01 -22.70 5.94
C PRO A 27 3.93 -21.52 6.92
N VAL A 28 4.14 -20.30 6.43
CA VAL A 28 4.12 -19.11 7.28
C VAL A 28 2.71 -18.80 7.73
N PHE A 29 1.72 -18.94 6.84
CA PHE A 29 0.32 -18.71 7.16
C PHE A 29 -0.36 -19.88 7.90
N ALA A 30 0.32 -21.02 8.06
CA ALA A 30 -0.18 -22.12 8.88
C ALA A 30 -0.31 -21.75 10.37
N VAL A 31 0.46 -20.75 10.84
CA VAL A 31 0.35 -20.18 12.17
C VAL A 31 -0.33 -18.80 12.08
N PRO A 32 -1.53 -18.64 12.67
CA PRO A 32 -2.22 -17.36 12.70
C PRO A 32 -1.36 -16.26 13.32
N PRO A 33 -1.43 -15.01 12.82
CA PRO A 33 -0.79 -13.88 13.48
C PRO A 33 -1.40 -13.65 14.87
N ALA A 34 -0.57 -13.19 15.80
CA ALA A 34 -0.98 -12.77 17.13
C ALA A 34 -0.13 -11.57 17.57
N GLY A 35 -0.62 -10.81 18.56
CA GLY A 35 0.09 -9.65 19.12
C GLY A 35 -0.34 -8.31 18.50
N PRO A 36 0.45 -7.25 18.77
CA PRO A 36 0.14 -5.89 18.33
C PRO A 36 0.31 -5.70 16.82
N THR A 37 0.07 -4.48 16.34
CA THR A 37 0.16 -4.06 14.93
C THR A 37 1.24 -2.98 14.73
N PRO A 38 2.53 -3.27 14.98
CA PRO A 38 3.65 -2.32 14.91
C PRO A 38 4.06 -1.96 13.49
N ILE A 39 3.12 -1.38 12.73
CA ILE A 39 3.31 -0.92 11.34
C ILE A 39 4.41 0.14 11.28
N VAL A 40 4.44 1.08 12.23
CA VAL A 40 5.44 2.17 12.26
C VAL A 40 6.85 1.62 12.43
N ARG A 41 7.05 0.72 13.39
CA ARG A 41 8.33 0.03 13.63
C ARG A 41 8.76 -0.73 12.37
N THR A 42 7.84 -1.50 11.79
CA THR A 42 8.12 -2.33 10.62
C THR A 42 8.44 -1.49 9.39
N LEU A 43 7.70 -0.39 9.16
CA LEU A 43 7.96 0.54 8.06
C LEU A 43 9.34 1.19 8.20
N ARG A 44 9.70 1.67 9.39
CA ARG A 44 11.03 2.22 9.66
C ARG A 44 12.15 1.22 9.40
N GLN A 45 11.94 -0.03 9.83
CA GLN A 45 12.87 -1.12 9.54
C GLN A 45 13.06 -1.31 8.04
N VAL A 46 11.97 -1.39 7.25
CA VAL A 46 12.03 -1.52 5.79
C VAL A 46 12.80 -0.36 5.16
N LEU A 47 12.48 0.88 5.54
CA LEU A 47 13.13 2.08 5.01
C LEU A 47 14.63 2.12 5.33
N GLN A 48 15.02 1.67 6.52
CA GLN A 48 16.42 1.59 6.93
C GLN A 48 17.16 0.49 6.16
N GLU A 49 16.60 -0.71 6.09
CA GLU A 49 17.22 -1.86 5.42
C GLU A 49 17.36 -1.63 3.92
N LYS A 50 16.37 -0.99 3.29
CA LYS A 50 16.34 -0.76 1.84
C LYS A 50 17.05 0.51 1.40
N ARG A 51 17.73 1.21 2.31
CA ARG A 51 18.30 2.54 2.08
C ARG A 51 19.29 2.56 0.93
N LEU A 52 20.11 1.51 0.78
CA LEU A 52 21.07 1.40 -0.32
C LEU A 52 20.36 1.06 -1.64
N GLU A 53 19.42 0.10 -1.64
CA GLU A 53 18.69 -0.25 -2.85
C GLU A 53 17.82 0.88 -3.39
N ILE A 54 17.32 1.77 -2.52
CA ILE A 54 16.55 2.95 -2.92
C ILE A 54 17.40 3.90 -3.79
N GLN A 55 18.73 3.92 -3.64
CA GLN A 55 19.60 4.74 -4.50
C GLN A 55 19.64 4.19 -5.93
N GLU A 56 19.66 2.87 -6.08
CA GLU A 56 19.77 2.18 -7.37
C GLU A 56 18.41 2.05 -8.08
N ARG A 57 17.35 1.68 -7.35
CA ARG A 57 16.00 1.44 -7.91
C ARG A 57 14.90 2.07 -7.07
N LYS A 58 13.69 2.19 -7.64
CA LYS A 58 12.50 2.65 -6.89
C LYS A 58 12.01 1.52 -5.97
N LEU A 59 11.48 1.90 -4.81
CA LEU A 59 10.88 1.01 -3.83
C LEU A 59 9.35 1.20 -3.82
N LEU A 60 8.62 0.10 -3.98
CA LEU A 60 7.18 0.03 -3.73
C LEU A 60 6.95 -0.78 -2.45
N ILE A 61 6.26 -0.18 -1.48
CA ILE A 61 5.89 -0.83 -0.23
C ILE A 61 4.38 -1.03 -0.24
N LEU A 62 3.95 -2.29 -0.09
CA LEU A 62 2.54 -2.63 0.08
C LEU A 62 2.32 -2.96 1.55
N ILE A 63 1.43 -2.22 2.21
CA ILE A 63 1.05 -2.47 3.60
C ILE A 63 -0.38 -2.97 3.60
N ALA A 64 -0.55 -4.28 3.75
CA ALA A 64 -1.87 -4.88 3.95
C ALA A 64 -2.17 -4.94 5.45
N THR A 65 -3.28 -4.32 5.87
CA THR A 65 -3.70 -4.27 7.27
C THR A 65 -5.21 -4.33 7.40
N ASP A 66 -5.70 -5.03 8.42
CA ASP A 66 -7.11 -5.16 8.80
C ASP A 66 -7.42 -4.42 10.11
N GLY A 67 -6.45 -3.69 10.67
CA GLY A 67 -6.60 -3.02 11.95
C GLY A 67 -5.75 -1.77 12.10
N VAL A 68 -6.03 -1.06 13.19
CA VAL A 68 -5.37 0.21 13.57
C VAL A 68 -3.90 -0.06 13.92
N PRO A 69 -2.94 0.76 13.47
CA PRO A 69 -1.53 0.65 13.88
C PRO A 69 -1.39 0.80 15.40
N THR A 70 -0.60 -0.07 16.03
CA THR A 70 -0.29 0.00 17.47
C THR A 70 1.19 -0.23 17.74
N ASN A 71 1.72 0.33 18.83
CA ASN A 71 3.07 0.00 19.28
C ASN A 71 3.14 -1.40 19.91
N ASP A 72 4.33 -1.82 20.34
CA ASP A 72 4.53 -3.14 20.94
C ASP A 72 3.75 -3.33 22.26
N ASN A 73 3.24 -2.25 22.87
CA ASN A 73 2.37 -2.27 24.06
C ASN A 73 0.87 -2.22 23.72
N GLY A 74 0.49 -2.26 22.44
CA GLY A 74 -0.90 -2.19 21.98
C GLY A 74 -1.52 -0.78 21.99
N GLN A 75 -0.73 0.28 22.18
CA GLN A 75 -1.23 1.65 22.11
C GLN A 75 -1.28 2.13 20.67
N GLN A 76 -2.36 2.81 20.27
CA GLN A 76 -2.55 3.27 18.89
C GLN A 76 -1.46 4.26 18.43
N GLU A 77 -0.96 4.05 17.22
CA GLU A 77 0.14 4.80 16.59
C GLU A 77 -0.25 5.45 15.26
N THR A 78 -1.52 5.85 15.15
CA THR A 78 -2.09 6.57 14.01
C THR A 78 -1.26 7.81 13.60
N LYS A 79 -0.94 8.71 14.55
CA LYS A 79 -0.13 9.91 14.28
C LYS A 79 1.33 9.60 13.96
N PRO A 80 2.03 8.71 14.70
CA PRO A 80 3.35 8.24 14.29
C PRO A 80 3.41 7.63 12.89
N LEU A 81 2.39 6.86 12.49
CA LEU A 81 2.29 6.32 11.13
C LEU A 81 2.16 7.42 10.10
N GLU A 82 1.29 8.41 10.33
CA GLU A 82 1.17 9.59 9.47
C GLU A 82 2.53 10.29 9.31
N HIS A 83 3.22 10.50 10.43
CA HIS A 83 4.52 11.16 10.45
C HIS A 83 5.54 10.39 9.61
N ALA A 84 5.64 9.08 9.79
CA ALA A 84 6.56 8.23 9.02
C ALA A 84 6.26 8.26 7.52
N LEU A 85 4.98 8.16 7.14
CA LEU A 85 4.55 8.23 5.75
C LEU A 85 4.81 9.60 5.12
N ARG A 86 4.73 10.70 5.89
CA ARG A 86 4.97 12.05 5.34
C ARG A 86 6.45 12.46 5.32
N HIS A 87 7.23 12.08 6.32
CA HIS A 87 8.53 12.71 6.57
C HIS A 87 9.72 11.75 6.52
N GLU A 88 9.51 10.44 6.67
CA GLU A 88 10.61 9.48 6.79
C GLU A 88 10.95 8.79 5.46
N ARG A 89 10.09 8.93 4.44
CA ARG A 89 10.34 8.43 3.09
C ARG A 89 11.34 9.33 2.36
N ASN A 90 12.61 8.96 2.40
CA ASN A 90 13.68 9.72 1.77
C ASN A 90 14.53 8.86 0.82
N PRO A 91 14.68 9.22 -0.47
CA PRO A 91 14.00 10.32 -1.15
C PRO A 91 12.54 9.99 -1.52
N ILE A 92 11.63 10.94 -1.28
CA ILE A 92 10.18 10.73 -1.38
C ILE A 92 9.70 10.33 -2.78
N ASN A 93 10.41 10.75 -3.83
CA ASN A 93 10.07 10.44 -5.23
C ASN A 93 10.49 9.05 -5.69
N ARG A 94 11.17 8.28 -4.83
CA ARG A 94 11.61 6.91 -5.11
C ARG A 94 10.95 5.86 -4.23
N ILE A 95 10.12 6.28 -3.28
CA ILE A 95 9.44 5.39 -2.33
C ILE A 95 7.94 5.60 -2.44
N GLN A 96 7.26 4.66 -3.08
CA GLN A 96 5.81 4.59 -3.15
C GLN A 96 5.29 3.66 -2.07
N VAL A 97 4.19 4.02 -1.44
CA VAL A 97 3.51 3.19 -0.45
C VAL A 97 2.06 3.04 -0.86
N THR A 98 1.54 1.82 -0.79
CA THR A 98 0.10 1.53 -0.90
C THR A 98 -0.36 0.94 0.41
N LEU A 99 -1.34 1.58 1.05
CA LEU A 99 -2.10 0.95 2.12
C LEU A 99 -3.23 0.14 1.47
N ILE A 100 -3.28 -1.15 1.77
CA ILE A 100 -4.39 -2.02 1.40
C ILE A 100 -5.15 -2.24 2.70
N ALA A 101 -6.21 -1.45 2.88
CA ALA A 101 -7.07 -1.53 4.05
C ALA A 101 -8.11 -2.62 3.84
N CYS A 102 -8.18 -3.58 4.75
CA CYS A 102 -9.21 -4.62 4.73
C CYS A 102 -10.47 -4.20 5.52
N THR A 103 -10.64 -2.90 5.79
CA THR A 103 -11.75 -2.30 6.54
C THR A 103 -12.11 -0.93 5.97
N ASP A 104 -13.41 -0.64 5.85
CA ASP A 104 -14.03 0.43 5.07
C ASP A 104 -13.74 1.90 5.50
N ASP A 105 -12.83 2.14 6.46
CA ASP A 105 -12.73 3.42 7.19
C ASP A 105 -11.37 4.15 7.07
N ASN A 106 -10.64 4.02 5.94
CA ASN A 106 -9.29 4.60 5.81
C ASN A 106 -9.15 5.60 4.64
N GLU A 107 -9.43 6.89 4.87
CA GLU A 107 -9.15 7.96 3.88
C GLU A 107 -7.89 8.78 4.22
N CYS A 108 -6.75 8.47 3.59
CA CYS A 108 -5.49 9.18 3.80
C CYS A 108 -4.97 9.89 2.55
N LYS A 109 -4.95 11.23 2.57
CA LYS A 109 -4.38 12.04 1.48
C LYS A 109 -2.92 12.42 1.80
N ILE A 110 -2.01 11.55 1.39
CA ILE A 110 -0.55 11.74 1.49
C ILE A 110 0.06 11.59 0.08
N SER A 111 0.99 12.46 -0.30
CA SER A 111 1.64 12.36 -1.62
C SER A 111 2.37 11.04 -1.75
N ASN A 112 2.27 10.36 -2.90
CA ASN A 112 2.87 9.03 -3.13
C ASN A 112 2.38 7.97 -2.12
N LEU A 113 1.20 8.16 -1.54
CA LEU A 113 0.47 7.15 -0.80
C LEU A 113 -0.82 6.86 -1.58
N ASP A 114 -1.01 5.61 -1.94
CA ASP A 114 -2.30 5.11 -2.42
C ASP A 114 -3.01 4.40 -1.28
N VAL A 115 -4.33 4.49 -1.23
CA VAL A 115 -5.16 3.69 -0.34
C VAL A 115 -6.14 2.94 -1.22
N ALA A 116 -6.08 1.61 -1.16
CA ALA A 116 -6.99 0.73 -1.86
C ALA A 116 -7.73 -0.13 -0.84
N ASP A 117 -8.99 -0.41 -1.13
CA ASP A 117 -9.75 -1.39 -0.38
C ASP A 117 -9.29 -2.81 -0.75
N ASP A 118 -9.81 -3.81 -0.03
CA ASP A 118 -9.54 -5.19 -0.38
C ASP A 118 -10.05 -5.50 -1.81
N TYR A 119 -9.40 -6.46 -2.48
CA TYR A 119 -9.67 -6.77 -3.88
C TYR A 119 -11.16 -7.05 -4.18
N ARG A 120 -11.89 -7.66 -3.25
CA ARG A 120 -13.29 -8.03 -3.49
C ARG A 120 -14.17 -6.78 -3.49
N SER A 121 -14.03 -5.96 -2.45
CA SER A 121 -14.79 -4.72 -2.30
C SER A 121 -14.49 -3.76 -3.44
N GLU A 122 -13.21 -3.51 -3.73
CA GLU A 122 -12.77 -2.65 -4.85
C GLU A 122 -13.32 -3.14 -6.20
N ARG A 123 -13.25 -4.46 -6.45
CA ARG A 123 -13.80 -5.04 -7.69
C ARG A 123 -15.30 -4.81 -7.80
N GLU A 124 -16.03 -5.01 -6.71
CA GLU A 124 -17.49 -4.86 -6.70
C GLU A 124 -17.88 -3.41 -6.98
N GLU A 125 -17.19 -2.43 -6.40
CA GLU A 125 -17.43 -1.01 -6.65
C GLU A 125 -17.13 -0.62 -8.10
N ILE A 126 -15.98 -1.04 -8.62
CA ILE A 126 -15.62 -0.77 -10.02
C ILE A 126 -16.61 -1.44 -10.96
N GLN A 127 -17.05 -2.67 -10.69
CA GLN A 127 -18.04 -3.35 -11.53
C GLN A 127 -19.44 -2.72 -11.43
N LYS A 128 -19.80 -2.07 -10.31
CA LYS A 128 -21.03 -1.27 -10.20
C LYS A 128 -20.97 -0.04 -11.12
N VAL A 129 -19.81 0.60 -11.25
CA VAL A 129 -19.62 1.82 -12.08
C VAL A 129 -19.37 1.49 -13.55
N GLN A 130 -18.50 0.54 -13.84
CA GLN A 130 -18.00 0.22 -15.19
C GLN A 130 -18.78 -0.92 -15.88
N GLY A 131 -19.60 -1.64 -15.12
CA GLY A 131 -20.33 -2.83 -15.57
C GLY A 131 -19.62 -4.15 -15.25
N LYS A 132 -20.42 -5.22 -15.17
CA LYS A 132 -19.99 -6.56 -14.72
C LYS A 132 -18.87 -7.21 -15.54
N ASN A 133 -18.72 -6.79 -16.80
CA ASN A 133 -17.72 -7.33 -17.72
C ASN A 133 -16.42 -6.52 -17.75
N PHE A 134 -16.29 -5.50 -16.90
CA PHE A 134 -15.07 -4.71 -16.83
C PHE A 134 -13.87 -5.58 -16.43
N PRO A 135 -12.77 -5.57 -17.19
CA PRO A 135 -11.60 -6.38 -16.88
C PRO A 135 -10.88 -5.80 -15.66
N PHE A 136 -11.12 -6.42 -14.50
CA PHE A 136 -10.50 -6.04 -13.24
C PHE A 136 -9.49 -7.11 -12.79
N SER A 137 -8.27 -6.71 -12.48
CA SER A 137 -7.18 -7.60 -12.07
C SER A 137 -6.45 -7.04 -10.86
N PHE A 138 -5.78 -7.92 -10.11
CA PHE A 138 -4.92 -7.52 -8.98
C PHE A 138 -3.85 -6.49 -9.38
N GLY A 139 -3.31 -6.60 -10.61
CA GLY A 139 -2.38 -5.61 -11.14
C GLY A 139 -2.99 -4.21 -11.22
N GLY A 140 -4.28 -4.09 -11.53
CA GLY A 140 -4.99 -2.81 -11.56
C GLY A 140 -5.07 -2.11 -10.20
N ILE A 141 -5.13 -2.87 -9.11
CA ILE A 141 -5.09 -2.31 -7.73
C ILE A 141 -3.72 -1.73 -7.42
N LEU A 142 -2.65 -2.45 -7.78
CA LEU A 142 -1.29 -2.04 -7.45
C LEU A 142 -0.79 -0.87 -8.30
N MET A 143 -1.34 -0.69 -9.51
CA MET A 143 -0.91 0.35 -10.43
C MET A 143 -1.42 1.75 -10.07
N GLY A 144 -2.43 1.88 -9.20
CA GLY A 144 -2.92 3.19 -8.72
C GLY A 144 -1.82 4.02 -8.03
N ALA A 145 -1.04 3.38 -7.17
CA ALA A 145 0.15 3.98 -6.54
C ALA A 145 1.24 4.42 -7.50
N ILE A 146 1.30 3.81 -8.68
CA ILE A 146 2.38 4.03 -9.65
C ILE A 146 1.98 5.10 -10.65
N ASP A 147 0.72 5.11 -11.08
CA ASP A 147 0.21 5.98 -12.13
C ASP A 147 -1.25 6.39 -11.83
N ASN A 148 -1.43 7.70 -11.60
CA ASN A 148 -2.72 8.33 -11.31
C ASN A 148 -3.80 8.01 -12.35
N TRP A 149 -3.43 7.67 -13.59
CA TRP A 149 -4.40 7.25 -14.59
C TRP A 149 -5.19 6.01 -14.17
N PHE A 150 -4.55 5.05 -13.50
CA PHE A 150 -5.24 3.87 -12.99
C PHE A 150 -6.22 4.24 -11.88
N ASP A 151 -5.87 5.21 -11.05
CA ASP A 151 -6.70 5.71 -9.96
C ASP A 151 -7.92 6.50 -10.49
N GLU A 152 -7.69 7.39 -11.46
CA GLU A 152 -8.76 8.16 -12.12
C GLU A 152 -9.80 7.28 -12.83
N ARG A 153 -9.36 6.13 -13.37
CA ARG A 153 -10.25 5.15 -14.00
C ARG A 153 -11.17 4.43 -13.00
N ARG A 154 -10.75 4.27 -11.74
CA ARG A 154 -11.59 3.68 -10.69
C ARG A 154 -12.80 4.58 -10.42
N VAL A 155 -12.56 5.89 -10.35
CA VAL A 155 -13.56 6.87 -9.92
C VAL A 155 -14.51 7.31 -11.04
N THR A 156 -14.04 7.41 -12.30
CA THR A 156 -14.74 8.23 -13.31
C THR A 156 -15.43 7.50 -14.45
N GLY A 157 -15.27 6.18 -14.64
CA GLY A 157 -15.89 5.52 -15.80
C GLY A 157 -15.17 5.75 -17.14
N ASN A 158 -14.27 6.72 -17.23
CA ASN A 158 -13.91 7.30 -18.53
C ASN A 158 -12.58 6.78 -19.11
N ALA A 159 -12.51 6.78 -20.44
CA ALA A 159 -11.31 6.54 -21.22
C ALA A 159 -10.24 7.63 -20.97
N PRO A 160 -8.94 7.37 -21.27
CA PRO A 160 -7.85 8.27 -20.90
C PRO A 160 -8.08 9.69 -21.45
N PRO A 161 -7.91 10.75 -20.65
CA PRO A 161 -7.73 12.08 -21.21
C PRO A 161 -6.37 12.15 -21.91
N ASP A 162 -6.35 12.82 -23.06
CA ASP A 162 -5.11 13.11 -23.79
C ASP A 162 -4.08 13.75 -22.85
N ARG A 163 -2.89 13.16 -22.82
CA ARG A 163 -1.79 13.60 -21.96
C ARG A 163 -1.39 15.01 -22.35
N HIS A 164 -1.92 16.05 -21.69
CA HIS A 164 -1.30 17.36 -21.47
C HIS A 164 -2.09 18.11 -20.38
N GLY A 165 -1.49 18.26 -19.20
CA GLY A 165 -1.99 19.21 -18.18
C GLY A 165 -1.99 18.68 -16.75
N THR A 166 -0.88 18.88 -16.04
CA THR A 166 -0.83 18.80 -14.58
C THR A 166 -1.79 19.80 -13.95
N LYS A 167 -2.87 19.33 -13.30
CA LYS A 167 -3.65 20.13 -12.35
C LYS A 167 -3.51 19.53 -10.96
N GLY A 168 -2.75 20.24 -10.10
CA GLY A 168 -2.66 19.93 -8.68
C GLY A 168 -4.01 20.12 -7.99
N LYS A 169 -4.40 19.14 -7.16
CA LYS A 169 -5.57 19.24 -6.28
C LYS A 169 -5.16 19.67 -4.86
N LYS A 170 -6.05 20.47 -4.27
CA LYS A 170 -5.93 21.18 -2.99
C LYS A 170 -5.81 20.23 -1.79
N LYS A 171 -5.05 20.67 -0.79
CA LYS A 171 -4.83 20.00 0.49
C LYS A 171 -6.13 19.95 1.30
N GLY A 172 -6.61 18.73 1.59
CA GLY A 172 -7.69 18.44 2.54
C GLY A 172 -7.17 17.58 3.68
N ALA A 173 -7.82 17.71 4.85
CA ALA A 173 -7.43 17.04 6.10
C ALA A 173 -7.44 15.50 6.01
N CYS A 174 -6.63 14.87 6.85
CA CYS A 174 -6.34 13.44 6.88
C CYS A 174 -7.05 12.78 8.07
N CYS A 175 -7.76 11.68 7.84
CA CYS A 175 -8.26 10.79 8.89
C CYS A 175 -7.60 9.43 8.67
N ILE A 176 -6.60 9.11 9.48
CA ILE A 176 -6.25 7.71 9.74
C ILE A 176 -7.08 7.38 10.99
N LEU A 177 -7.92 6.35 10.94
CA LEU A 177 -8.55 5.79 12.14
C LEU A 177 -7.66 4.65 12.67
#